data_AF-A0A2G5VUP5-F1
#
_entry.id   AF-A0A2G5VUP5-F1
#
_cell.length_a   1.000
_cell.length_b   1.000
_cell.length_c   1.000
_cell.angle_alpha   90.00
_cell.angle_beta   90.00
_cell.angle_gamma   90.00
#
_symmetry.space_group_name_H-M   'P 1'
#
loop_
_entity.id
_entity.type
_entity.pdbx_description
1 polymer ?
#
loop_
_entity_poly.entity_id
_entity_poly.type
_entity_poly.pdbx_seq_one_letter_code
_entity_poly.pdbx_strand_id
1 'polypeptide(L)'
;MSQALRSAKERALQIVEKASRIRIQDARDNIGARTAGRQLKKGHNQMGHTQGALERAAKPPLGWIWGDFFRPWQRMYPGEKLFNADIKYGFLEFYGKKVAKFQVTKNDSNISSTRREYIPLSLVELARLIDLGWINPRLPIDVSTLCATQKFQINPKIRQYGFDLTEEGADSFPYPIDIEVQYATQSAIAAVEKAGGRVRTAYYDVESLEAAVNPKA
;
A
#
# COMPACT_ATOMS: atom_id res chain seq x y z
N MET A 1 -14.10 -9.27 53.64
CA MET A 1 -14.52 -10.07 52.47
C MET A 1 -14.24 -9.26 51.22
N SER A 2 -13.11 -9.51 50.54
CA SER A 2 -12.76 -8.80 49.31
C SER A 2 -13.75 -9.19 48.21
N GLN A 3 -14.44 -8.20 47.61
CA GLN A 3 -15.17 -8.45 46.37
C GLN A 3 -14.15 -8.86 45.31
N ALA A 4 -14.15 -10.13 44.93
CA ALA A 4 -13.36 -10.60 43.80
C ALA A 4 -13.69 -9.72 42.59
N LEU A 5 -12.67 -9.09 41.99
CA LEU A 5 -12.82 -8.26 40.80
C LEU A 5 -13.29 -9.12 39.63
N ARG A 6 -14.60 -9.26 39.47
CA ARG A 6 -15.20 -9.98 38.33
C ARG A 6 -14.80 -9.32 37.02
N SER A 7 -14.47 -10.14 36.03
CA SER A 7 -14.11 -9.65 34.69
C SER A 7 -15.30 -8.93 34.04
N ALA A 8 -15.05 -7.99 33.12
CA ALA A 8 -16.10 -7.27 32.40
C ALA A 8 -17.05 -8.24 31.66
N LYS A 9 -16.52 -9.36 31.15
CA LYS A 9 -17.30 -10.42 30.50
C LYS A 9 -18.30 -11.07 31.46
N GLU A 10 -17.87 -11.40 32.68
CA GLU A 10 -18.72 -12.04 33.69
C GLU A 10 -19.83 -11.10 34.16
N ARG A 11 -19.52 -9.81 34.31
CA ARG A 11 -20.52 -8.79 34.63
C ARG A 11 -21.56 -8.64 33.52
N ALA A 12 -21.11 -8.61 32.26
CA ALA A 12 -22.01 -8.55 31.10
C ALA A 12 -22.92 -9.78 31.02
N LEU A 13 -22.39 -10.97 31.28
CA LEU A 13 -23.16 -12.22 31.29
C LEU A 13 -24.26 -12.20 32.36
N GLN A 14 -23.93 -11.77 33.58
CA GLN A 14 -24.93 -11.63 34.66
C GLN A 14 -26.03 -10.60 34.35
N ILE A 15 -25.70 -9.55 33.59
CA ILE A 15 -26.69 -8.56 33.14
C ILE A 15 -27.62 -9.19 32.10
N VAL A 16 -27.07 -9.95 31.15
CA VAL A 16 -27.86 -10.64 30.12
C VAL A 16 -28.75 -11.74 30.71
N GLU A 17 -28.26 -12.51 31.69
CA GLU A 17 -29.06 -13.55 32.38
C GLU A 17 -30.26 -12.99 33.14
N LYS A 18 -30.12 -11.78 33.70
CA LYS A 18 -31.20 -11.09 34.42
C LYS A 18 -32.16 -10.36 33.48
N ALA A 19 -31.75 -10.10 32.24
CA ALA A 19 -32.58 -9.44 31.26
C ALA A 19 -33.65 -10.38 30.70
N SER A 20 -34.70 -9.80 30.13
CA SER A 20 -35.71 -10.57 29.40
C SER A 20 -35.14 -11.17 28.11
N ARG A 21 -35.82 -12.19 27.57
CA ARG A 21 -35.42 -12.82 26.31
C ARG A 21 -35.39 -11.79 25.18
N ILE A 22 -34.21 -11.63 24.56
CA ILE A 22 -33.98 -10.73 23.43
C ILE A 22 -34.81 -11.18 22.22
N ARG A 23 -35.59 -10.25 21.65
CA ARG A 23 -36.40 -10.45 20.44
C ARG A 23 -35.84 -9.62 19.29
N ILE A 24 -36.26 -9.94 18.06
CA ILE A 24 -35.84 -9.22 16.84
C ILE A 24 -36.18 -7.72 16.93
N GLN A 25 -37.33 -7.39 17.52
CA GLN A 25 -37.77 -6.01 17.74
C GLN A 25 -36.85 -5.19 18.67
N ASP A 26 -36.03 -5.86 19.50
CA ASP A 26 -35.13 -5.20 20.44
C ASP A 26 -33.78 -4.86 19.79
N ALA A 27 -33.51 -5.35 18.57
CA ALA A 27 -32.30 -5.05 17.83
C ALA A 27 -32.27 -3.56 17.44
N ARG A 28 -31.18 -2.89 17.81
CA ARG A 28 -30.92 -1.49 17.50
C ARG A 28 -29.48 -1.35 17.02
N ASP A 29 -29.25 -0.40 16.12
CA ASP A 29 -27.90 -0.04 15.72
C ASP A 29 -27.13 0.53 16.91
N ASN A 30 -25.79 0.41 16.89
CA ASN A 30 -24.95 1.11 17.85
C ASN A 30 -25.23 2.61 17.78
N ILE A 31 -25.24 3.29 18.93
CA ILE A 31 -25.49 4.73 18.97
C ILE A 31 -24.44 5.45 18.11
N GLY A 32 -24.91 6.27 17.15
CA GLY A 32 -24.05 6.95 16.18
C GLY A 32 -23.67 6.15 14.93
N ALA A 33 -24.04 4.87 14.80
CA ALA A 33 -23.82 4.09 13.58
C ALA A 33 -24.66 4.60 12.40
N ARG A 34 -25.80 5.23 12.69
CA ARG A 34 -26.62 5.94 11.71
C ARG A 34 -26.81 7.38 12.16
N THR A 35 -26.50 8.31 11.27
CA THR A 35 -26.82 9.72 11.45
C THR A 35 -28.10 10.01 10.67
N ALA A 36 -29.13 10.51 11.33
CA ALA A 36 -30.30 11.01 10.62
C ALA A 36 -29.86 12.16 9.70
N GLY A 37 -30.25 12.10 8.42
CA GLY A 37 -30.00 13.19 7.49
C GLY A 37 -30.51 14.50 8.08
N ARG A 38 -29.69 15.56 8.04
CA ARG A 38 -30.08 16.86 8.58
C ARG A 38 -31.33 17.35 7.85
N GLN A 39 -32.47 17.34 8.53
CA GLN A 39 -33.71 17.92 8.02
C GLN A 39 -33.54 19.44 7.99
N LEU A 40 -33.14 19.97 6.83
CA LEU A 40 -33.02 21.41 6.60
C LEU A 40 -34.44 21.98 6.45
N LYS A 41 -34.89 22.76 7.43
CA LYS A 41 -36.08 23.61 7.26
C LYS A 41 -35.71 24.82 6.39
N LYS A 42 -36.69 25.45 5.74
CA LYS A 42 -36.51 26.66 4.89
C LYS A 42 -35.85 27.87 5.59
N GLY A 43 -35.69 27.85 6.92
CA GLY A 43 -34.92 28.86 7.68
C GLY A 43 -33.55 28.39 8.18
N HIS A 44 -33.17 27.13 7.95
CA HIS A 44 -31.88 26.53 8.35
C HIS A 44 -30.87 26.44 7.21
N ASN A 45 -31.31 26.70 5.98
CA ASN A 45 -30.46 26.86 4.81
C ASN A 45 -29.71 28.19 4.94
N GLN A 46 -28.53 28.18 5.55
CA GLN A 46 -27.57 29.29 5.43
C GLN A 46 -26.90 29.33 4.04
N MET A 47 -27.69 29.01 3.01
CA MET A 47 -27.28 29.09 1.61
C MET A 47 -27.31 30.57 1.24
N GLY A 48 -26.28 31.31 1.65
CA GLY A 48 -26.12 32.74 1.38
C GLY A 48 -26.82 33.63 2.40
N HIS A 49 -26.04 34.27 3.28
CA HIS A 49 -26.46 35.53 3.92
C HIS A 49 -26.25 36.73 2.98
N THR A 50 -25.89 36.50 1.72
CA THR A 50 -25.58 37.53 0.73
C THR A 50 -25.84 36.99 -0.69
N GLN A 51 -26.61 37.75 -1.48
CA GLN A 51 -26.87 37.50 -2.90
C GLN A 51 -25.57 37.12 -3.64
N GLY A 52 -25.53 35.97 -4.31
CA GLY A 52 -24.31 35.58 -5.05
C GLY A 52 -24.24 34.16 -5.60
N ALA A 53 -23.06 33.80 -6.11
CA ALA A 53 -22.80 32.52 -6.79
C ALA A 53 -23.09 31.26 -5.95
N LEU A 54 -23.07 31.38 -4.62
CA LEU A 54 -23.42 30.31 -3.68
C LEU A 54 -24.93 30.02 -3.65
N GLU A 55 -25.79 31.03 -3.83
CA GLU A 55 -27.25 30.86 -3.89
C GLU A 55 -27.68 30.21 -5.21
N ARG A 56 -27.04 30.57 -6.32
CA ARG A 56 -27.35 30.03 -7.67
C ARG A 56 -26.65 28.71 -7.98
N ALA A 57 -25.91 28.14 -7.02
CA ALA A 57 -25.02 26.99 -7.21
C ALA A 57 -24.02 27.16 -8.38
N ALA A 58 -23.71 28.40 -8.76
CA ALA A 58 -22.81 28.74 -9.85
C ALA A 58 -21.36 28.86 -9.36
N LYS A 59 -20.91 27.92 -8.53
CA LYS A 59 -19.52 27.89 -8.06
C LYS A 59 -18.59 27.66 -9.26
N PRO A 60 -17.50 28.42 -9.39
CA PRO A 60 -16.49 28.12 -10.40
C PRO A 60 -15.83 26.76 -10.10
N PRO A 61 -15.14 26.16 -11.09
CA PRO A 61 -14.46 24.88 -10.90
C PRO A 61 -13.41 24.92 -9.78
N LEU A 62 -13.11 23.75 -9.21
CA LEU A 62 -12.11 23.60 -8.17
C LEU A 62 -10.74 24.11 -8.69
N GLY A 63 -10.10 25.00 -7.91
CA GLY A 63 -8.85 25.68 -8.32
C GLY A 63 -9.03 27.11 -8.83
N TRP A 64 -10.27 27.63 -8.85
CA TRP A 64 -10.54 29.02 -9.16
C TRP A 64 -10.03 29.99 -8.08
N ILE A 65 -9.16 30.93 -8.46
CA ILE A 65 -8.66 32.01 -7.60
C ILE A 65 -9.20 33.34 -8.16
N TRP A 66 -9.87 34.13 -7.30
CA TRP A 66 -10.61 35.35 -7.64
C TRP A 66 -9.77 36.42 -8.37
N GLY A 67 -9.71 36.35 -9.72
CA GLY A 67 -9.30 37.48 -10.55
C GLY A 67 -8.15 37.24 -11.53
N ASP A 68 -7.43 36.11 -11.46
CA ASP A 68 -6.41 35.78 -12.47
C ASP A 68 -6.80 34.49 -13.23
N PHE A 69 -7.67 34.67 -14.23
CA PHE A 69 -8.09 33.59 -15.14
C PHE A 69 -6.89 32.97 -15.88
N PHE A 70 -5.78 33.70 -15.98
CA PHE A 70 -4.64 33.32 -16.80
C PHE A 70 -3.55 32.59 -16.00
N ARG A 71 -3.60 32.59 -14.66
CA ARG A 71 -2.58 31.96 -13.79
C ARG A 71 -3.14 31.23 -12.56
N PRO A 72 -4.00 30.20 -12.70
CA PRO A 72 -4.31 29.30 -11.59
C PRO A 72 -3.02 28.64 -11.05
N TRP A 73 -2.99 28.22 -9.78
CA TRP A 73 -1.76 27.71 -9.15
C TRP A 73 -1.13 26.52 -9.87
N GLN A 74 -1.95 25.64 -10.47
CA GLN A 74 -1.48 24.52 -11.30
C GLN A 74 -0.77 24.97 -12.60
N ARG A 75 -0.95 26.24 -13.00
CA ARG A 75 -0.36 26.87 -14.19
C ARG A 75 0.75 27.87 -13.84
N MET A 76 0.83 28.31 -12.58
CA MET A 76 1.90 29.20 -12.12
C MET A 76 3.27 28.54 -12.17
N TYR A 77 3.34 27.24 -11.91
CA TYR A 77 4.57 26.46 -12.01
C TYR A 77 4.57 25.66 -13.31
N PRO A 78 5.67 25.68 -14.10
CA PRO A 78 5.76 24.82 -15.27
C PRO A 78 5.67 23.37 -14.83
N GLY A 79 4.93 22.54 -15.57
CA GLY A 79 4.89 21.11 -15.32
C GLY A 79 6.30 20.52 -15.43
N GLU A 80 6.83 20.02 -14.33
CA GLU A 80 8.09 19.32 -14.32
C GLU A 80 7.90 17.97 -15.03
N LYS A 81 8.46 17.85 -16.24
CA LYS A 81 8.44 16.59 -17.02
C LYS A 81 9.10 15.41 -16.27
N LEU A 82 9.88 15.73 -15.23
CA LEU A 82 10.64 14.80 -14.43
C LEU A 82 10.15 14.71 -12.97
N PHE A 83 9.04 15.34 -12.60
CA PHE A 83 8.47 15.19 -11.27
C PHE A 83 8.01 13.73 -11.12
N ASN A 84 8.67 12.97 -10.25
CA ASN A 84 8.60 11.50 -10.13
C ASN A 84 9.24 10.68 -11.27
N ALA A 85 9.96 11.29 -12.23
CA ALA A 85 10.91 10.54 -13.04
C ALA A 85 12.13 10.28 -12.17
N ASP A 86 12.39 9.02 -11.86
CA ASP A 86 13.44 8.63 -10.92
C ASP A 86 14.75 9.40 -11.11
N ILE A 87 15.30 9.84 -10.00
CA ILE A 87 16.71 10.15 -9.80
C ILE A 87 17.49 8.85 -10.05
N LYS A 88 17.67 8.45 -11.32
CA LYS A 88 18.69 7.48 -11.74
C LYS A 88 20.02 8.14 -12.10
N TYR A 89 20.12 9.45 -11.93
CA TYR A 89 21.40 10.15 -11.85
C TYR A 89 21.83 10.31 -10.39
N GLY A 90 21.88 9.18 -9.67
CA GLY A 90 22.83 9.06 -8.58
C GLY A 90 24.22 9.18 -9.20
N PHE A 91 24.96 10.20 -8.79
CA PHE A 91 26.32 10.47 -9.22
C PHE A 91 27.23 9.33 -8.72
N LEU A 92 27.28 8.21 -9.46
CA LEU A 92 28.27 7.16 -9.24
C LEU A 92 29.58 7.60 -9.90
N GLU A 93 30.36 8.40 -9.19
CA GLU A 93 31.80 8.50 -9.44
C GLU A 93 32.47 7.20 -8.99
N PHE A 94 32.45 6.19 -9.87
CA PHE A 94 33.42 5.10 -9.81
C PHE A 94 34.54 5.39 -10.84
N TYR A 95 35.75 5.61 -10.34
CA TYR A 95 37.00 5.52 -11.12
C TYR A 95 37.14 6.40 -12.37
N GLY A 96 36.65 7.65 -12.36
CA GLY A 96 37.09 8.68 -13.32
C GLY A 96 36.86 8.37 -14.81
N LYS A 97 36.04 7.36 -15.16
CA LYS A 97 35.70 7.01 -16.54
C LYS A 97 34.27 7.44 -16.82
N LYS A 98 34.11 8.41 -17.72
CA LYS A 98 32.81 8.82 -18.27
C LYS A 98 32.17 7.62 -19.00
N VAL A 99 31.19 7.00 -18.37
CA VAL A 99 30.26 6.10 -19.06
C VAL A 99 29.21 6.94 -19.80
N ALA A 100 28.82 6.50 -20.99
CA ALA A 100 28.06 7.27 -21.96
C ALA A 100 26.81 7.95 -21.36
N LYS A 101 26.64 9.24 -21.67
CA LYS A 101 25.38 9.96 -21.46
C LYS A 101 24.34 9.37 -22.41
N PHE A 102 23.45 8.52 -21.92
CA PHE A 102 22.23 8.21 -22.67
C PHE A 102 21.38 9.49 -22.74
N GLN A 103 21.28 10.08 -23.93
CA GLN A 103 20.39 11.21 -24.17
C GLN A 103 18.95 10.68 -24.17
N VAL A 104 18.17 11.03 -23.14
CA VAL A 104 16.71 10.89 -23.19
C VAL A 104 16.21 11.90 -24.21
N THR A 105 15.62 11.42 -25.31
CA THR A 105 15.05 12.27 -26.37
C THR A 105 13.84 13.04 -25.85
N LYS A 106 13.67 14.29 -26.29
CA LYS A 106 12.66 15.27 -25.83
C LYS A 106 11.18 14.85 -25.95
N ASN A 107 10.88 13.66 -26.47
CA ASN A 107 9.53 13.20 -26.82
C ASN A 107 8.89 12.26 -25.78
N ASP A 108 9.61 11.86 -24.72
CA ASP A 108 9.10 10.88 -23.75
C ASP A 108 8.31 11.55 -22.63
N SER A 109 7.12 12.04 -22.94
CA SER A 109 6.29 12.82 -22.01
C SER A 109 5.58 12.00 -20.91
N ASN A 110 5.92 10.72 -20.69
CA ASN A 110 5.35 9.90 -19.60
C ASN A 110 6.23 8.67 -19.25
N ILE A 111 7.44 8.89 -18.72
CA ILE A 111 8.36 7.83 -18.24
C ILE A 111 7.72 6.96 -17.12
N SER A 112 6.81 7.53 -16.34
CA SER A 112 6.04 6.80 -15.32
C SER A 112 5.20 5.65 -15.92
N SER A 113 4.80 5.75 -17.19
CA SER A 113 3.94 4.74 -17.82
C SER A 113 4.63 3.41 -18.14
N THR A 114 5.97 3.36 -18.12
CA THR A 114 6.76 2.15 -18.40
C THR A 114 7.47 1.61 -17.17
N ARG A 115 7.31 2.27 -16.02
CA ARG A 115 7.98 1.89 -14.77
C ARG A 115 7.39 0.58 -14.25
N ARG A 116 8.27 -0.36 -13.93
CA ARG A 116 7.94 -1.58 -13.21
C ARG A 116 8.05 -1.30 -11.72
N GLU A 117 7.06 -1.74 -10.97
CA GLU A 117 7.05 -1.67 -9.52
C GLU A 117 7.19 -3.07 -8.94
N TYR A 118 7.86 -3.17 -7.80
CA TYR A 118 8.07 -4.41 -7.06
C TYR A 118 7.63 -4.18 -5.62
N ILE A 119 7.00 -5.20 -5.03
CA ILE A 119 6.55 -5.15 -3.64
C ILE A 119 7.77 -5.42 -2.75
N PRO A 120 8.12 -4.51 -1.82
CA PRO A 120 9.24 -4.75 -0.93
C PRO A 120 8.93 -5.90 0.03
N LEU A 121 9.85 -6.84 0.14
CA LEU A 121 9.85 -7.97 1.05
C LEU A 121 11.11 -7.88 1.92
N SER A 122 10.96 -7.54 3.19
CA SER A 122 12.11 -7.46 4.10
C SER A 122 12.50 -8.82 4.67
N LEU A 123 13.78 -8.98 4.99
CA LEU A 123 14.30 -10.19 5.65
C LEU A 123 13.69 -10.40 7.04
N VAL A 124 13.41 -9.33 7.80
CA VAL A 124 12.64 -9.43 9.07
C VAL A 124 11.26 -10.04 8.82
N GLU A 125 10.56 -9.55 7.80
CA GLU A 125 9.20 -10.01 7.52
C GLU A 125 9.20 -11.47 7.04
N LEU A 126 10.18 -11.84 6.22
CA LEU A 126 10.38 -13.22 5.77
C LEU A 126 10.70 -14.16 6.94
N ALA A 127 11.60 -13.75 7.85
CA ALA A 127 11.89 -14.49 9.08
C ALA A 127 10.62 -14.69 9.92
N ARG A 128 9.82 -13.63 10.09
CA ARG A 128 8.55 -13.69 10.82
C ARG A 128 7.56 -14.66 10.18
N LEU A 129 7.51 -14.76 8.85
CA LEU A 129 6.62 -15.71 8.15
C LEU A 129 7.04 -17.16 8.37
N ILE A 130 8.34 -17.40 8.48
CA ILE A 130 8.90 -18.70 8.83
C ILE A 130 8.59 -19.04 10.30
N ASP A 131 8.79 -18.09 11.22
CA ASP A 131 8.51 -18.27 12.66
C ASP A 131 7.05 -18.62 12.93
N LEU A 132 6.13 -17.96 12.23
CA LEU A 132 4.70 -18.22 12.34
C LEU A 132 4.27 -19.53 11.66
N GLY A 133 5.18 -20.21 10.97
CA GLY A 133 4.91 -21.45 10.23
C GLY A 133 4.07 -21.25 8.96
N TRP A 134 4.00 -20.02 8.44
CA TRP A 134 3.26 -19.73 7.20
C TRP A 134 4.06 -20.11 5.95
N ILE A 135 5.39 -20.08 6.05
CA ILE A 135 6.32 -20.49 5.01
C ILE A 135 7.23 -21.59 5.55
N ASN A 136 7.40 -22.67 4.79
CA ASN A 136 8.33 -23.73 5.12
C ASN A 136 9.71 -23.42 4.50
N PRO A 137 10.78 -23.19 5.29
CA PRO A 137 12.09 -22.81 4.77
C PRO A 137 12.82 -23.95 4.06
N ARG A 138 12.33 -25.20 4.17
CA ARG A 138 12.93 -26.37 3.50
C ARG A 138 12.54 -26.49 2.03
N LEU A 139 11.51 -25.77 1.61
CA LEU A 139 11.01 -25.78 0.23
C LEU A 139 11.45 -24.49 -0.47
N PRO A 140 11.62 -24.51 -1.80
CA PRO A 140 11.85 -23.30 -2.57
C PRO A 140 10.70 -22.30 -2.37
N ILE A 141 11.06 -21.06 -2.09
CA ILE A 141 10.13 -19.95 -1.87
C ILE A 141 10.02 -19.16 -3.18
N ASP A 142 8.91 -19.34 -3.89
CA ASP A 142 8.60 -18.62 -5.13
C ASP A 142 7.46 -17.61 -4.91
N VAL A 143 7.17 -16.78 -5.93
CA VAL A 143 6.07 -15.79 -5.90
C VAL A 143 4.74 -16.42 -5.48
N SER A 144 4.43 -17.61 -6.00
CA SER A 144 3.20 -18.34 -5.66
C SER A 144 3.13 -18.70 -4.17
N THR A 145 4.25 -19.09 -3.55
CA THR A 145 4.32 -19.41 -2.12
C THR A 145 4.10 -18.16 -1.25
N LEU A 146 4.66 -17.02 -1.68
CA LEU A 146 4.48 -15.74 -1.00
C LEU A 146 3.03 -15.25 -1.12
N CYS A 147 2.43 -15.34 -2.31
CA CYS A 147 1.01 -14.99 -2.52
C CYS A 147 0.05 -15.95 -1.80
N ALA A 148 0.41 -17.23 -1.63
CA ALA A 148 -0.39 -18.18 -0.87
C ALA A 148 -0.57 -17.80 0.61
N THR A 149 0.37 -17.02 1.18
CA THR A 149 0.22 -16.48 2.55
C THR A 149 -0.91 -15.45 2.70
N GLN A 150 -1.49 -14.98 1.59
CA GLN A 150 -2.50 -13.90 1.51
C GLN A 150 -2.09 -12.55 2.12
N LYS A 151 -0.88 -12.45 2.65
CA LYS A 151 -0.31 -11.23 3.21
C LYS A 151 0.13 -10.26 2.13
N PHE A 152 0.68 -10.80 1.04
CA PHE A 152 1.10 -10.03 -0.12
C PHE A 152 0.13 -10.28 -1.28
N GLN A 153 -0.31 -9.19 -1.90
CA GLN A 153 -1.15 -9.23 -3.08
C GLN A 153 -0.46 -8.46 -4.19
N ILE A 154 -0.09 -9.17 -5.25
CA ILE A 154 0.43 -8.58 -6.47
C ILE A 154 -0.74 -8.30 -7.41
N ASN A 155 -0.79 -7.08 -7.92
CA ASN A 155 -1.75 -6.71 -8.95
C ASN A 155 -1.01 -6.33 -10.26
N PRO A 156 -0.93 -7.26 -11.22
CA PRO A 156 -0.22 -7.03 -12.48
C PRO A 156 -0.80 -5.86 -13.30
N LYS A 157 -2.09 -5.55 -13.13
CA LYS A 157 -2.77 -4.43 -13.83
C LYS A 157 -2.24 -3.05 -13.44
N ILE A 158 -1.70 -2.91 -12.23
CA ILE A 158 -1.05 -1.67 -11.76
C ILE A 158 0.47 -1.73 -11.92
N ARG A 159 0.98 -2.58 -12.82
CA ARG A 159 2.42 -2.69 -13.14
C ARG A 159 3.29 -3.14 -11.98
N GLN A 160 2.73 -3.96 -11.08
CA GLN A 160 3.51 -4.71 -10.11
C GLN A 160 4.01 -6.00 -10.77
N TYR A 161 5.32 -6.16 -10.85
CA TYR A 161 5.96 -7.27 -11.56
C TYR A 161 6.51 -8.36 -10.64
N GLY A 162 6.36 -8.21 -9.32
CA GLY A 162 6.82 -9.20 -8.36
C GLY A 162 7.32 -8.58 -7.05
N PHE A 163 8.32 -9.21 -6.45
CA PHE A 163 8.92 -8.85 -5.17
C PHE A 163 10.33 -8.30 -5.31
N ASP A 164 10.64 -7.35 -4.44
CA ASP A 164 11.97 -6.81 -4.19
C ASP A 164 12.43 -7.22 -2.79
N LEU A 165 13.46 -8.07 -2.71
CA LEU A 165 14.03 -8.49 -1.44
C LEU A 165 14.92 -7.40 -0.85
N THR A 166 14.47 -6.79 0.25
CA THR A 166 15.14 -5.67 0.91
C THR A 166 16.00 -6.12 2.09
N GLU A 167 17.00 -5.30 2.43
CA GLU A 167 18.04 -5.61 3.42
C GLU A 167 17.60 -5.43 4.89
N GLU A 168 16.37 -5.02 5.13
CA GLU A 168 15.89 -4.75 6.48
C GLU A 168 15.89 -6.04 7.31
N GLY A 169 16.72 -6.05 8.36
CA GLY A 169 16.98 -7.20 9.23
C GLY A 169 18.04 -8.18 8.74
N ALA A 170 18.87 -7.79 7.77
CA ALA A 170 20.00 -8.60 7.28
C ALA A 170 20.94 -9.11 8.38
N ASP A 171 21.17 -8.32 9.43
CA ASP A 171 22.15 -8.65 10.49
C ASP A 171 21.78 -9.91 11.30
N SER A 172 20.48 -10.17 11.46
CA SER A 172 19.95 -11.20 12.37
C SER A 172 19.15 -12.28 11.65
N PHE A 173 19.28 -12.41 10.32
CA PHE A 173 18.54 -13.41 9.55
C PHE A 173 19.15 -14.82 9.71
N PRO A 174 18.48 -15.78 10.38
CA PRO A 174 19.09 -17.06 10.74
C PRO A 174 18.73 -18.22 9.81
N TYR A 175 17.88 -18.00 8.81
CA TYR A 175 17.23 -19.08 8.05
C TYR A 175 17.96 -19.40 6.73
N PRO A 176 18.42 -20.65 6.52
CA PRO A 176 18.90 -21.08 5.21
C PRO A 176 17.69 -21.36 4.31
N ILE A 177 17.43 -20.46 3.35
CA ILE A 177 16.29 -20.55 2.43
C ILE A 177 16.77 -20.58 0.97
N ASP A 178 16.05 -21.29 0.08
CA ASP A 178 16.17 -21.11 -1.37
C ASP A 178 14.99 -20.26 -1.82
N ILE A 179 15.24 -19.01 -2.23
CA ILE A 179 14.21 -18.04 -2.58
C ILE A 179 14.39 -17.51 -4.00
N GLU A 180 13.29 -17.43 -4.72
CA GLU A 180 13.19 -16.84 -6.05
C GLU A 180 12.39 -15.53 -6.01
N VAL A 181 13.03 -14.42 -6.37
CA VAL A 181 12.44 -13.07 -6.41
C VAL A 181 12.75 -12.38 -7.73
N GLN A 182 12.13 -11.23 -8.01
CA GLN A 182 12.37 -10.49 -9.26
C GLN A 182 13.51 -9.51 -9.11
N TYR A 183 13.65 -8.93 -7.93
CA TYR A 183 14.73 -8.02 -7.57
C TYR A 183 15.20 -8.29 -6.14
N ALA A 184 16.46 -8.00 -5.86
CA ALA A 184 17.05 -8.15 -4.53
C ALA A 184 18.21 -7.18 -4.37
N THR A 185 18.37 -6.61 -3.17
CA THR A 185 19.53 -5.78 -2.85
C THR A 185 20.75 -6.66 -2.55
N GLN A 186 21.96 -6.13 -2.81
CA GLN A 186 23.21 -6.87 -2.60
C GLN A 186 23.38 -7.28 -1.12
N SER A 187 23.03 -6.41 -0.18
CA SER A 187 23.10 -6.71 1.25
C SER A 187 22.12 -7.82 1.64
N ALA A 188 20.92 -7.86 1.05
CA ALA A 188 19.96 -8.93 1.31
C ALA A 188 20.45 -10.29 0.77
N ILE A 189 21.03 -10.31 -0.43
CA ILE A 189 21.65 -11.52 -1.00
C ILE A 189 22.76 -12.03 -0.07
N ALA A 190 23.67 -11.14 0.34
CA ALA A 190 24.78 -11.50 1.23
C ALA A 190 24.30 -12.05 2.59
N ALA A 191 23.21 -11.51 3.15
CA ALA A 191 22.64 -12.01 4.39
C ALA A 191 22.06 -13.42 4.26
N VAL A 192 21.33 -13.70 3.18
CA VAL A 192 20.76 -15.03 2.91
C VAL A 192 21.86 -16.06 2.63
N GLU A 193 22.86 -15.71 1.82
CA GLU A 193 24.00 -16.59 1.53
C GLU A 193 24.85 -16.87 2.79
N LYS A 194 25.03 -15.86 3.66
CA LYS A 194 25.71 -16.01 4.95
C LYS A 194 24.98 -16.99 5.87
N ALA A 195 23.65 -17.03 5.82
CA ALA A 195 22.84 -18.00 6.57
C ALA A 195 22.89 -19.42 5.95
N GLY A 196 23.51 -19.59 4.78
CA GLY A 196 23.57 -20.86 4.04
C GLY A 196 22.41 -21.09 3.07
N GLY A 197 21.67 -20.03 2.74
CA GLY A 197 20.62 -20.05 1.71
C GLY A 197 21.13 -19.71 0.31
N ARG A 198 20.20 -19.54 -0.62
CA ARG A 198 20.43 -19.19 -2.03
C ARG A 198 19.33 -18.27 -2.52
N VAL A 199 19.71 -17.18 -3.20
CA VAL A 199 18.78 -16.25 -3.84
C VAL A 199 18.87 -16.42 -5.35
N ARG A 200 17.73 -16.55 -6.01
CA ARG A 200 17.60 -16.54 -7.47
C ARG A 200 16.77 -15.35 -7.91
N THR A 201 17.18 -14.73 -9.01
CA THR A 201 16.39 -13.70 -9.68
C THR A 201 15.77 -14.25 -10.96
N ALA A 202 14.45 -14.17 -11.07
CA ALA A 202 13.70 -14.66 -12.23
C ALA A 202 12.78 -13.58 -12.79
N TYR A 203 12.65 -13.55 -14.12
CA TYR A 203 11.76 -12.63 -14.80
C TYR A 203 10.43 -13.31 -15.11
N TYR A 204 9.33 -12.66 -14.72
CA TYR A 204 7.97 -13.04 -15.09
C TYR A 204 7.39 -11.97 -16.01
N ASP A 205 6.87 -12.38 -17.15
CA ASP A 205 5.96 -11.60 -17.95
C ASP A 205 4.59 -11.46 -17.25
N VAL A 206 3.77 -10.53 -17.73
CA VAL A 206 2.49 -10.18 -17.06
C VAL A 206 1.57 -11.40 -16.96
N GLU A 207 1.48 -12.19 -18.03
CA GLU A 207 0.62 -13.39 -18.09
C GLU A 207 1.13 -14.48 -17.14
N SER A 208 2.43 -14.76 -17.14
CA SER A 208 3.01 -15.74 -16.19
C SER A 208 2.88 -15.29 -14.75
N LEU A 209 2.98 -13.99 -14.46
CA LEU A 209 2.78 -13.46 -13.12
C LEU A 209 1.32 -13.60 -12.68
N GLU A 210 0.36 -13.31 -13.56
CA GLU A 210 -1.06 -13.53 -13.28
C GLU A 210 -1.33 -15.02 -12.98
N ALA A 211 -0.77 -15.93 -13.77
CA ALA A 211 -0.88 -17.36 -13.54
C ALA A 211 -0.21 -17.81 -12.23
N ALA A 212 0.93 -17.22 -11.86
CA ALA A 212 1.66 -17.54 -10.62
C ALA A 212 0.92 -17.03 -9.37
N VAL A 213 0.28 -15.86 -9.46
CA VAL A 213 -0.48 -15.25 -8.35
C VAL A 213 -1.80 -15.99 -8.14
N ASN A 214 -2.50 -16.34 -9.21
CA ASN A 214 -3.75 -17.12 -9.13
C ASN A 214 -3.82 -18.16 -10.26
N PRO A 215 -3.42 -19.42 -9.98
CA PRO A 215 -3.41 -20.47 -11.01
C PRO A 215 -4.82 -20.95 -11.41
N LYS A 216 -5.87 -20.51 -10.69
CA LYS A 216 -7.27 -20.86 -10.99
C LYS A 216 -8.01 -19.77 -11.78
N ALA A 217 -7.35 -18.65 -12.08
CA ALA A 217 -7.94 -17.50 -12.75
C ALA A 217 -8.36 -17.81 -14.20
#